data_AF-A0A8T5P1C3-F1
#
_entry.id   AF-A0A8T5P1C3-F1
#
_cell.length_a   1.000
_cell.length_b   1.000
_cell.length_c   1.000
_cell.angle_alpha   90.00
_cell.angle_beta   90.00
_cell.angle_gamma   90.00
#
_symmetry.space_group_name_H-M   'P 1'
#
loop_
_entity.id
_entity.type
_entity.pdbx_description
1 polymer ?
#
loop_
_entity_poly.entity_id
_entity_poly.type
_entity_poly.pdbx_seq_one_letter_code
_entity_poly.pdbx_strand_id
1 'polypeptide(L)' 'MRQRENESVKVRVRVPVTRDVYYVVDVEDPSDVDEVSRVLERKDPSNWESDPCFYEHLGDVWKYVVDKVQKEDIEIV' A
#
# COMPACT_ATOMS: atom_id res chain seq x y z
N MET A 1 -39.88 7.98 2.51
CA MET A 1 -38.44 8.31 2.55
C MET A 1 -37.72 7.23 1.76
N ARG A 2 -37.27 7.52 0.53
CA ARG A 2 -36.45 6.58 -0.25
C ARG A 2 -35.02 6.74 0.26
N GLN A 3 -34.47 5.65 0.82
CA GLN A 3 -33.04 5.54 1.08
C GLN A 3 -32.33 5.79 -0.26
N ARG A 4 -31.48 6.81 -0.33
CA ARG A 4 -30.55 6.92 -1.46
C ARG A 4 -29.60 5.74 -1.30
N GLU A 5 -29.61 4.83 -2.25
CA GLU A 5 -28.43 3.99 -2.47
C GLU A 5 -27.29 4.98 -2.72
N ASN A 6 -26.41 5.17 -1.73
CA ASN A 6 -25.20 5.95 -1.96
C ASN A 6 -24.39 5.14 -2.96
N GLU A 7 -24.36 5.60 -4.21
CA GLU A 7 -23.58 4.97 -5.28
C GLU A 7 -22.11 5.08 -4.89
N SER A 8 -21.52 3.98 -4.43
CA SER A 8 -20.10 3.92 -4.11
C SER A 8 -19.29 3.82 -5.41
N VAL A 9 -18.29 4.66 -5.55
CA VAL A 9 -17.32 4.68 -6.64
C VAL A 9 -16.07 3.91 -6.23
N LYS A 10 -15.62 2.99 -7.09
CA LYS A 10 -14.31 2.34 -6.91
C LYS A 10 -13.19 3.28 -7.31
N VAL A 11 -12.26 3.50 -6.39
CA VAL A 11 -11.05 4.29 -6.63
C VAL A 11 -9.80 3.46 -6.34
N ARG A 12 -8.77 3.69 -7.15
CA ARG A 12 -7.42 3.15 -6.94
C ARG A 12 -6.58 4.22 -6.26
N VAL A 13 -6.13 3.95 -5.04
CA VAL A 13 -5.36 4.88 -4.23
C VAL A 13 -3.92 4.39 -4.12
N ARG A 14 -2.98 5.26 -4.47
CA ARG A 14 -1.54 5.04 -4.23
C ARG A 14 -1.22 5.49 -2.81
N VAL A 15 -0.75 4.56 -1.98
CA VAL A 15 -0.27 4.86 -0.63
C VAL A 15 1.26 4.92 -0.68
N PRO A 16 1.87 6.09 -0.41
CA PRO A 16 3.32 6.27 -0.48
C PRO A 16 3.98 5.71 0.78
N VAL A 17 4.09 4.38 0.89
CA VAL A 17 5.07 3.75 1.79
C VAL A 17 6.42 3.62 1.07
N THR A 18 7.45 3.10 1.73
CA THR A 18 8.81 2.88 1.18
C THR A 18 8.84 2.22 -0.21
N ARG A 19 7.73 1.57 -0.61
CA ARG A 19 7.42 1.13 -1.98
C ARG A 19 6.01 1.59 -2.30
N ASP A 20 5.78 2.17 -3.47
CA ASP A 20 4.45 2.64 -3.88
C ASP A 20 3.47 1.48 -3.99
N VAL A 21 2.59 1.34 -2.99
CA VAL A 21 1.54 0.31 -2.98
C VAL A 21 0.21 0.91 -3.42
N TYR A 22 -0.60 0.10 -4.09
CA TYR A 22 -1.91 0.51 -4.58
C TYR A 22 -3.00 -0.28 -3.87
N TYR A 23 -4.07 0.39 -3.46
CA TYR A 23 -5.28 -0.24 -2.93
C TYR A 23 -6.47 0.19 -3.77
N VAL A 24 -7.42 -0.72 -3.96
CA VAL A 24 -8.74 -0.40 -4.53
C VAL A 24 -9.74 -0.31 -3.39
N VAL A 25 -10.42 0.82 -3.23
CA VAL A 25 -11.44 1.04 -2.19
C VAL A 25 -12.71 1.60 -2.80
N ASP A 26 -13.85 1.31 -2.17
CA ASP A 26 -15.16 1.84 -2.53
C ASP A 26 -15.45 3.05 -1.62
N VAL A 27 -15.73 4.22 -2.22
CA VAL A 27 -16.01 5.50 -1.52
C VAL A 27 -17.23 6.19 -2.12
N GLU A 28 -17.93 7.00 -1.36
CA GLU A 28 -19.10 7.76 -1.81
C GLU A 28 -18.69 8.99 -2.63
N ASP A 29 -17.67 9.74 -2.18
CA ASP A 29 -17.08 10.85 -2.90
C ASP A 29 -15.57 10.64 -3.14
N PRO A 30 -15.13 10.35 -4.38
CA PRO A 30 -13.71 10.16 -4.69
C PRO A 30 -12.87 11.44 -4.54
N SER A 31 -13.49 12.62 -4.42
CA SER A 31 -12.81 13.90 -4.17
C SER A 31 -12.67 14.23 -2.68
N ASP A 32 -13.39 13.51 -1.80
CA ASP A 32 -13.25 13.64 -0.34
C ASP A 32 -12.06 12.79 0.16
N VAL A 33 -10.92 13.46 0.32
CA VAL A 33 -9.68 12.83 0.79
C VAL A 33 -9.82 12.28 2.22
N ASP A 34 -10.64 12.91 3.07
CA ASP A 34 -10.86 12.46 4.45
C ASP A 34 -11.70 11.18 4.50
N GLU A 35 -12.65 11.03 3.56
CA GLU A 35 -13.39 9.78 3.38
C GLU A 35 -12.47 8.67 2.89
N VAL A 36 -11.71 8.93 1.80
CA VAL A 36 -10.76 7.97 1.23
C VAL A 36 -9.77 7.47 2.30
N SER A 37 -9.24 8.38 3.12
CA SER A 37 -8.31 8.04 4.20
C SER A 37 -8.96 7.16 5.27
N ARG A 38 -10.18 7.50 5.73
CA ARG A 38 -10.93 6.69 6.72
C ARG A 38 -11.28 5.29 6.21
N VAL A 39 -11.55 5.15 4.92
CA VAL A 39 -11.80 3.83 4.31
C VAL A 39 -10.51 3.03 4.19
N LEU A 40 -9.39 3.66 3.82
CA LEU A 40 -8.08 3.02 3.78
C LEU A 40 -7.58 2.55 5.15
N GLU A 41 -7.79 3.32 6.23
CA GLU A 41 -7.41 2.92 7.59
C GLU A 41 -8.10 1.62 8.06
N ARG A 42 -9.25 1.29 7.49
CA ARG A 42 -10.02 0.07 7.78
C ARG A 42 -9.62 -1.11 6.89
N LYS A 43 -8.82 -0.86 5.85
CA LYS A 43 -8.35 -1.90 4.93
C LYS A 43 -7.23 -2.69 5.58
N ASP A 44 -7.22 -4.00 5.37
CA ASP A 44 -6.07 -4.83 5.73
C ASP A 44 -4.83 -4.35 4.95
N PRO A 45 -3.75 -3.95 5.63
CA PRO A 45 -2.53 -3.49 4.97
C PRO A 45 -1.92 -4.53 4.01
N SER A 46 -2.18 -5.82 4.17
CA SER A 46 -1.70 -6.89 3.28
C SER A 46 -2.51 -7.06 2.00
N ASN A 47 -3.69 -6.44 1.91
CA ASN A 47 -4.64 -6.60 0.79
C ASN A 47 -4.46 -5.50 -0.27
N TRP A 48 -3.22 -5.28 -0.69
CA TRP A 48 -2.86 -4.41 -1.81
C TRP A 48 -3.29 -5.04 -3.15
N GLU A 49 -3.57 -4.20 -4.14
CA GLU A 49 -4.07 -4.61 -5.46
C GLU A 49 -3.01 -5.37 -6.29
N SER A 50 -1.73 -5.11 -6.05
CA SER A 50 -0.64 -5.80 -6.71
C SER A 50 0.48 -6.01 -5.72
N ASP A 51 0.85 -7.27 -5.51
CA ASP A 51 2.03 -7.66 -4.73
C ASP A 51 3.23 -6.91 -5.30
N PRO A 52 3.86 -5.99 -4.53
CA PRO A 52 4.90 -5.12 -5.07
C PRO A 52 6.22 -5.90 -5.18
N CYS A 53 6.19 -7.07 -5.81
CA CYS A 53 7.32 -7.93 -6.22
C CYS A 53 8.44 -7.94 -5.17
N PHE A 54 8.11 -7.89 -3.87
CA PHE A 54 9.13 -7.53 -2.87
C PHE A 54 10.21 -8.58 -2.89
N TYR A 55 9.79 -9.85 -2.85
CA TYR A 55 10.65 -11.02 -2.89
C TYR A 55 11.16 -11.34 -4.30
N GLU A 56 10.39 -11.06 -5.36
CA GLU A 56 10.85 -11.26 -6.75
C GLU A 56 12.01 -10.34 -7.10
N HIS A 57 11.89 -9.03 -6.81
CA HIS A 57 12.99 -8.09 -6.97
C HIS A 57 14.05 -8.23 -5.90
N LEU A 58 13.72 -8.71 -4.69
CA LEU A 58 14.75 -9.02 -3.70
C LEU A 58 15.73 -10.04 -4.28
N GLY A 59 15.25 -11.09 -4.95
CA GLY A 59 16.12 -12.05 -5.63
C GLY A 59 17.08 -11.39 -6.63
N ASP A 60 16.56 -10.51 -7.48
CA ASP A 60 17.33 -9.82 -8.52
C ASP A 60 18.34 -8.81 -7.97
N VAL A 61 18.02 -8.13 -6.86
CA VAL A 61 18.87 -7.09 -6.27
C VAL A 61 19.57 -7.51 -4.98
N TRP A 62 19.36 -8.74 -4.50
CA TRP A 62 19.85 -9.22 -3.20
C TRP A 62 21.34 -9.03 -3.07
N LYS A 63 22.08 -9.45 -4.09
CA LYS A 63 23.54 -9.31 -4.15
C LYS A 63 23.98 -7.84 -4.05
N TYR A 64 23.30 -6.94 -4.76
CA TYR A 64 23.59 -5.50 -4.73
C TYR A 64 23.28 -4.86 -3.38
N VAL A 65 22.25 -5.34 -2.68
CA VAL A 65 21.88 -4.85 -1.34
C VAL A 65 22.84 -5.38 -0.28
N VAL A 66 23.20 -6.67 -0.34
CA VAL A 66 24.16 -7.30 0.58
C VAL A 66 25.56 -6.68 0.45
N ASP A 67 26.01 -6.35 -0.77
CA ASP A 67 27.31 -5.72 -1.00
C ASP A 67 27.44 -4.32 -0.37
N LYS A 68 26.34 -3.73 0.12
CA LYS A 68 26.31 -2.43 0.80
C LYS A 68 26.26 -2.50 2.31
N VAL A 69 26.13 -3.70 2.89
CA VAL A 69 26.12 -3.88 4.36
C VAL A 69 27.42 -3.35 4.95
N GLN A 70 27.31 -2.46 5.93
CA GLN A 70 28.44 -1.85 6.61
C GLN A 70 28.64 -2.49 7.99
N LYS A 71 29.75 -2.14 8.65
CA LYS A 71 30.12 -2.73 9.94
C LYS A 71 29.12 -2.34 11.04
N GLU A 72 28.54 -1.16 10.90
CA GLU A 72 27.56 -0.57 11.79
C GLU A 72 26.21 -1.29 11.74
N ASP A 73 25.95 -2.06 10.67
CA ASP A 73 24.72 -2.84 10.49
C ASP A 73 24.81 -4.25 11.12
N ILE A 74 25.93 -4.59 11.77
CA ILE A 74 26.20 -5.93 12.33
C ILE A 74 26.16 -5.86 13.86
N GLU A 75 25.14 -6.46 14.45
CA GLU A 75 25.01 -6.62 15.90
C GLU A 75 25.26 -8.08 16.35
N ILE A 76 25.95 -8.24 17.48
CA ILE A 76 26.15 -9.55 18.11
C ILE A 76 25.02 -9.73 19.14
N VAL A 77 24.22 -10.77 18.94
CA VAL A 77 23.12 -11.17 19.84
C VAL A 77 23.60 -12.22 20.84
#